data_AF-C7J804-F1
#
_entry.id   AF-C7J804-F1
#
_cell.length_a   1.000
_cell.length_b   1.000
_cell.length_c   1.000
_cell.angle_alpha   90.00
_cell.angle_beta   90.00
_cell.angle_gamma   90.00
#
_symmetry.space_group_name_H-M   'P 1'
#
loop_
_entity.id
_entity.type
_entity.pdbx_description
1 polymer ?
#
loop_
_entity_poly.entity_id
_entity_poly.type
_entity_poly.pdbx_seq_one_letter_code
_entity_poly.pdbx_strand_id
1 'polypeptide(L)'
;MEAGAADEETPLIQQLPPEEQCSQYTCDGTVNSDKKPALKQSTGHWRACFFILGAQFAETLCFFMVSKNLVMYLTSALHESNIDAAQSVSIWIGTSFFTPLIGAFLADTYWGRYWTTVISLFIIIIVSATKQISSN
;
A
#
# COMPACT_ATOMS: atom_id res chain seq x y z
N MET A 1 29.98 15.01 -46.98
CA MET A 1 31.14 14.16 -46.68
C MET A 1 30.86 13.58 -45.31
N GLU A 2 30.42 12.32 -45.32
CA GLU A 2 30.24 11.36 -44.22
C GLU A 2 29.65 11.86 -42.90
N ALA A 3 28.35 11.57 -42.74
CA ALA A 3 27.59 11.67 -41.52
C ALA A 3 27.75 10.41 -40.67
N GLY A 4 27.91 10.61 -39.37
CA GLY A 4 27.46 9.66 -38.35
C GLY A 4 28.38 8.47 -38.09
N ALA A 5 29.56 8.73 -37.55
CA ALA A 5 30.35 7.72 -36.86
C ALA A 5 30.62 8.18 -35.42
N ALA A 6 30.34 7.26 -34.50
CA ALA A 6 30.79 7.24 -33.11
C ALA A 6 30.08 8.19 -32.12
N ASP A 7 28.75 8.05 -32.00
CA ASP A 7 28.08 8.28 -30.71
C ASP A 7 28.31 7.03 -29.85
N GLU A 8 29.58 6.86 -29.47
CA GLU A 8 30.11 5.80 -28.63
C GLU A 8 29.72 6.06 -27.17
N GLU A 9 28.47 5.77 -26.82
CA GLU A 9 28.02 5.72 -25.42
C GLU A 9 27.60 4.30 -25.05
N THR A 10 28.53 3.35 -25.18
CA THR A 10 28.50 2.11 -24.41
C THR A 10 29.01 2.45 -23.01
N PRO A 11 28.12 2.57 -22.00
CA PRO A 11 28.52 2.98 -20.67
C PRO A 11 29.52 1.99 -20.10
N LEU A 12 30.70 2.51 -19.80
CA LEU A 12 31.89 1.85 -19.29
C LEU A 12 31.58 1.02 -18.04
N ILE A 13 31.13 -0.22 -18.22
CA ILE A 13 31.22 -1.25 -17.18
C ILE A 13 32.70 -1.62 -17.06
N GLN A 14 33.44 -0.73 -16.41
CA GLN A 14 34.88 -0.78 -16.21
C GLN A 14 35.24 -1.87 -15.19
N GLN A 15 35.40 -3.09 -15.71
CA GLN A 15 36.46 -4.07 -15.40
C GLN A 15 36.87 -4.31 -13.93
N LEU A 16 35.92 -4.43 -13.00
CA LEU A 16 36.19 -5.18 -11.77
C LEU A 16 35.86 -6.67 -12.03
N PRO A 17 36.66 -7.65 -11.55
CA PRO A 17 36.38 -9.06 -11.78
C PRO A 17 34.90 -9.39 -11.50
N PRO A 18 34.21 -10.16 -12.36
CA PRO A 18 32.78 -10.43 -12.25
C PRO A 18 32.35 -10.92 -10.86
N GLU A 19 33.26 -11.61 -10.18
CA GLU A 19 33.11 -12.13 -8.82
C GLU A 19 32.99 -11.03 -7.74
N GLU A 20 33.81 -9.96 -7.80
CA GLU A 20 33.71 -8.84 -6.86
C GLU A 20 32.46 -8.00 -7.13
N GLN A 21 32.09 -7.85 -8.41
CA GLN A 21 30.91 -7.09 -8.78
C GLN A 21 29.63 -7.76 -8.28
N CYS A 22 29.53 -9.09 -8.33
CA CYS A 22 28.39 -9.84 -7.78
C CYS A 22 28.38 -9.90 -6.23
N SER A 23 29.54 -9.66 -5.61
CA SER A 23 29.66 -9.54 -4.16
C SER A 23 29.00 -8.24 -3.67
N GLN A 24 29.28 -7.12 -4.34
CA GLN A 24 28.83 -5.80 -3.90
C GLN A 24 27.49 -5.37 -4.52
N TYR A 25 27.21 -5.75 -5.76
CA TYR A 25 26.03 -5.37 -6.52
C TYR A 25 25.12 -6.58 -6.79
N THR A 26 23.83 -6.33 -6.94
CA THR A 26 22.85 -7.35 -7.30
C THR A 26 23.05 -7.78 -8.77
N CYS A 27 23.15 -9.08 -9.01
CA CYS A 27 23.34 -9.67 -10.34
C CYS A 27 22.03 -9.98 -11.08
N ASP A 28 20.89 -9.52 -10.57
CA ASP A 28 19.55 -9.76 -11.11
C ASP A 28 19.07 -8.64 -12.06
N GLY A 29 19.92 -7.64 -12.33
CA GLY A 29 19.58 -6.48 -13.16
C GLY A 29 18.76 -5.41 -12.44
N THR A 30 18.58 -5.52 -11.11
CA THR A 30 17.93 -4.46 -10.34
C THR A 30 18.79 -3.20 -10.28
N VAL A 31 18.16 -2.04 -10.50
CA VAL A 31 18.81 -0.74 -10.46
C VAL A 31 18.23 0.12 -9.33
N ASN A 32 19.07 0.97 -8.75
CA ASN A 32 18.61 1.98 -7.81
C ASN A 32 17.91 3.16 -8.53
N SER A 33 17.36 4.11 -7.77
CA SER A 33 16.70 5.30 -8.34
C SER A 33 17.60 6.13 -9.25
N ASP A 34 18.92 6.04 -9.08
CA ASP A 34 19.92 6.70 -9.92
C ASP A 34 20.27 5.91 -11.19
N LYS A 35 19.53 4.84 -11.50
CA LYS A 35 19.77 3.89 -12.62
C LYS A 35 21.12 3.18 -12.56
N LYS A 36 21.76 3.13 -11.40
CA LYS A 36 23.00 2.38 -11.17
C LYS A 36 22.68 0.97 -10.66
N PRO A 37 23.55 -0.04 -10.87
CA PRO A 37 23.35 -1.38 -10.33
C PRO A 37 23.09 -1.31 -8.82
N ALA A 38 22.05 -1.99 -8.35
CA ALA A 38 21.64 -1.87 -6.96
C ALA A 38 22.67 -2.53 -6.03
N LEU A 39 23.09 -1.81 -4.99
CA LEU A 39 24.01 -2.38 -3.99
C LEU A 39 23.30 -3.47 -3.21
N LYS A 40 23.89 -4.67 -3.16
CA LYS A 40 23.33 -5.81 -2.42
C LYS A 40 23.18 -5.53 -0.93
N GLN A 41 24.09 -4.73 -0.36
CA GLN A 41 24.06 -4.28 1.04
C GLN A 41 23.13 -3.10 1.32
N SER A 42 22.56 -2.46 0.30
CA SER A 42 21.58 -1.38 0.49
C SER A 42 20.15 -1.84 0.18
N THR A 43 19.99 -2.75 -0.78
CA THR A 43 18.69 -3.13 -1.34
C THR A 43 18.05 -4.25 -0.53
N GLY A 44 16.79 -4.08 -0.09
CA GLY A 44 15.98 -5.20 0.42
C GLY A 44 16.30 -5.73 1.83
N HIS A 45 16.83 -4.91 2.73
CA HIS A 45 17.20 -5.35 4.09
C HIS A 45 16.00 -5.50 5.03
N TRP A 46 16.25 -6.13 6.19
CA TRP A 46 15.34 -6.29 7.31
C TRP A 46 14.54 -5.04 7.69
N ARG A 47 15.06 -3.82 7.45
CA ARG A 47 14.32 -2.58 7.69
C ARG A 47 13.00 -2.54 6.94
N ALA A 48 13.00 -2.83 5.63
CA ALA A 48 11.77 -2.84 4.82
C ALA A 48 10.81 -3.94 5.31
N CYS A 49 11.35 -5.11 5.66
CA CYS A 49 10.57 -6.20 6.25
C CYS A 49 9.86 -5.76 7.54
N PHE A 50 10.57 -5.11 8.48
CA PHE A 50 9.97 -4.59 9.72
C PHE A 50 8.89 -3.54 9.45
N PHE A 51 9.06 -2.66 8.46
CA PHE A 51 8.03 -1.69 8.09
C PHE A 51 6.76 -2.38 7.56
N ILE A 52 6.91 -3.37 6.69
CA ILE A 52 5.77 -4.14 6.14
C ILE A 52 5.08 -4.93 7.25
N LEU A 53 5.85 -5.63 8.10
CA LEU A 53 5.31 -6.39 9.22
C LEU A 53 4.59 -5.49 10.24
N GLY A 54 5.18 -4.34 10.57
CA GLY A 54 4.58 -3.36 11.47
C GLY A 54 3.28 -2.79 10.92
N ALA A 55 3.25 -2.47 9.63
CA ALA A 55 2.04 -2.01 8.95
C ALA A 55 0.94 -3.09 8.97
N GLN A 56 1.28 -4.33 8.62
CA GLN A 56 0.33 -5.46 8.65
C GLN A 56 -0.20 -5.71 10.06
N PHE A 57 0.67 -5.64 11.06
CA PHE A 57 0.28 -5.82 12.47
C PHE A 57 -0.66 -4.70 12.93
N ALA A 58 -0.35 -3.45 12.61
CA ALA A 58 -1.20 -2.30 12.95
C ALA A 58 -2.57 -2.38 12.26
N GLU A 59 -2.61 -2.76 10.98
CA GLU A 59 -3.85 -2.98 10.24
C GLU A 59 -4.70 -4.07 10.89
N THR A 60 -4.08 -5.22 11.20
CA THR A 60 -4.75 -6.36 11.83
C THR A 60 -5.27 -6.00 13.23
N LEU A 61 -4.47 -5.30 14.03
CA LEU A 61 -4.87 -4.79 15.34
C LEU A 61 -6.04 -3.80 15.24
N CYS A 62 -5.97 -2.84 14.33
CA CYS A 62 -7.03 -1.86 14.12
C CYS A 62 -8.34 -2.54 13.73
N PHE A 63 -8.27 -3.48 12.78
CA PHE A 63 -9.43 -4.27 12.36
C PHE A 63 -10.05 -5.02 13.54
N PHE A 64 -9.26 -5.71 14.36
CA PHE A 64 -9.78 -6.41 15.54
C PHE A 64 -10.31 -5.46 16.63
N MET A 65 -9.66 -4.30 16.83
CA MET A 65 -10.11 -3.30 17.80
C MET A 65 -11.48 -2.73 17.42
N VAL A 66 -11.65 -2.32 16.16
CA VAL A 66 -12.93 -1.82 15.65
C VAL A 66 -13.99 -2.92 15.67
N SER A 67 -13.64 -4.15 15.24
CA SER A 67 -14.54 -5.31 15.32
C SER A 67 -15.06 -5.54 16.74
N LYS A 68 -14.15 -5.58 17.72
CA LYS A 68 -14.49 -5.79 19.13
C LYS A 68 -15.36 -4.66 19.67
N ASN A 69 -15.02 -3.41 19.36
CA ASN A 69 -15.79 -2.25 19.79
C ASN A 69 -17.22 -2.30 19.21
N LEU A 70 -17.37 -2.64 17.93
CA LEU A 70 -18.67 -2.79 17.28
C LEU A 70 -19.49 -3.92 17.90
N VAL A 71 -18.91 -5.12 18.09
CA VAL A 71 -19.58 -6.26 18.75
C VAL A 71 -20.06 -5.87 20.15
N MET A 72 -19.21 -5.20 20.93
CA MET A 72 -19.54 -4.77 22.29
C MET A 72 -20.65 -3.70 22.28
N TYR A 73 -20.60 -2.75 21.35
CA TYR A 73 -21.63 -1.72 21.20
C TYR A 73 -23.00 -2.34 20.87
N LEU A 74 -23.05 -3.26 19.91
CA LEU A 74 -24.30 -3.91 19.51
C LEU A 74 -24.89 -4.76 20.66
N THR A 75 -24.06 -5.53 21.36
CA THR A 75 -24.52 -6.40 22.45
C THR A 75 -24.87 -5.64 23.74
N SER A 76 -24.08 -4.63 24.10
CA SER A 76 -24.21 -3.95 25.40
C SER A 76 -25.05 -2.68 25.34
N ALA A 77 -24.91 -1.86 24.30
CA ALA A 77 -25.64 -0.59 24.20
C ALA A 77 -26.99 -0.77 23.50
N LEU A 78 -26.99 -1.50 22.38
CA LEU A 78 -28.19 -1.71 21.57
C LEU A 78 -29.03 -2.91 22.02
N HIS A 79 -28.50 -3.73 22.94
CA HIS A 79 -29.13 -4.96 23.45
C HIS A 79 -29.59 -5.92 22.34
N GLU A 80 -28.87 -5.92 21.21
CA GLU A 80 -29.11 -6.85 20.12
C GLU A 80 -28.85 -8.28 20.58
N SER A 81 -29.59 -9.24 20.02
CA SER A 81 -29.33 -10.65 20.29
C SER A 81 -27.93 -11.01 19.79
N ASN A 82 -27.28 -12.01 20.39
CA ASN A 82 -25.94 -12.44 19.94
C ASN A 82 -25.93 -12.84 18.46
N ILE A 83 -27.06 -13.35 17.94
CA ILE A 83 -27.21 -13.75 16.53
C ILE A 83 -27.28 -12.50 15.65
N ASP A 84 -28.12 -11.53 16.00
CA ASP A 84 -28.31 -10.30 15.21
C ASP A 84 -27.04 -9.42 15.23
N ALA A 85 -26.42 -9.26 16.40
CA ALA A 85 -25.15 -8.56 16.53
C ALA A 85 -24.03 -9.19 15.67
N ALA A 86 -23.95 -10.52 15.65
CA ALA A 86 -22.98 -11.23 14.82
C ALA A 86 -23.27 -11.04 13.32
N GLN A 87 -24.54 -10.97 12.91
CA GLN A 87 -24.93 -10.69 11.53
C GLN A 87 -24.49 -9.29 11.11
N SER A 88 -24.78 -8.26 11.92
CA SER A 88 -24.37 -6.87 11.61
C SER A 88 -22.85 -6.74 11.52
N VAL A 89 -22.11 -7.36 12.45
CA VAL A 89 -20.64 -7.38 12.42
C VAL A 89 -20.13 -8.09 11.18
N SER A 90 -20.73 -9.21 10.79
CA SER A 90 -20.36 -9.95 9.57
C SER A 90 -20.58 -9.12 8.30
N ILE A 91 -21.68 -8.35 8.24
CA ILE A 91 -21.93 -7.41 7.13
C ILE A 91 -20.84 -6.34 7.09
N TRP A 92 -20.51 -5.74 8.24
CA TRP A 92 -19.44 -4.74 8.31
C TRP A 92 -18.07 -5.28 7.91
N ILE A 93 -17.72 -6.50 8.35
CA ILE A 93 -16.50 -7.21 7.91
C ILE A 93 -16.52 -7.40 6.39
N GLY A 94 -17.64 -7.87 5.83
CA GLY A 94 -17.81 -8.03 4.40
C GLY A 94 -17.57 -6.73 3.64
N THR A 95 -18.21 -5.63 4.06
CA THR A 95 -18.01 -4.30 3.45
C THR A 95 -16.54 -3.84 3.55
N SER A 96 -15.86 -4.13 4.66
CA SER A 96 -14.45 -3.79 4.85
C SER A 96 -13.53 -4.50 3.85
N PHE A 97 -13.83 -5.75 3.46
CA PHE A 97 -13.09 -6.46 2.41
C PHE A 97 -13.45 -6.03 0.98
N PHE A 98 -14.70 -5.62 0.74
CA PHE A 98 -15.11 -5.11 -0.58
C PHE A 98 -14.54 -3.72 -0.88
N THR A 99 -14.39 -2.87 0.14
CA THR A 99 -13.90 -1.49 0.00
C THR A 99 -12.56 -1.39 -0.74
N PRO A 100 -11.48 -2.10 -0.37
CA PRO A 100 -10.21 -2.04 -1.11
C PRO A 100 -10.30 -2.65 -2.51
N LEU A 101 -11.17 -3.65 -2.74
CA LEU A 101 -11.39 -4.21 -4.08
C LEU A 101 -11.97 -3.16 -5.03
N ILE A 102 -13.00 -2.42 -4.57
CA ILE A 102 -13.61 -1.33 -5.33
C ILE A 102 -12.59 -0.19 -5.52
N GLY A 103 -11.83 0.14 -4.47
CA GLY A 103 -10.77 1.15 -4.53
C GLY A 103 -9.66 0.81 -5.53
N ALA A 104 -9.22 -0.46 -5.56
CA ALA A 104 -8.21 -0.95 -6.50
C ALA A 104 -8.73 -0.90 -7.95
N PHE A 105 -9.95 -1.38 -8.19
CA PHE A 105 -10.57 -1.32 -9.51
C PHE A 105 -10.66 0.12 -10.05
N LEU A 106 -11.09 1.06 -9.21
CA LEU A 106 -11.13 2.48 -9.57
C LEU A 106 -9.73 3.04 -9.85
N ALA A 107 -8.73 2.68 -9.03
CA ALA A 107 -7.35 3.10 -9.19
C ALA A 107 -6.71 2.61 -10.51
N ASP A 108 -7.02 1.37 -10.91
CA ASP A 108 -6.49 0.75 -12.12
C ASP A 108 -7.18 1.27 -13.39
N THR A 109 -8.48 1.61 -13.32
CA THR A 109 -9.28 1.86 -14.54
C THR A 109 -9.32 3.33 -14.98
N TYR A 110 -9.51 4.29 -14.07
CA TYR A 110 -10.07 5.59 -14.50
C TYR A 110 -9.15 6.82 -14.43
N TRP A 111 -8.17 6.89 -13.52
CA TRP A 111 -7.63 8.23 -13.20
C TRP A 111 -6.16 8.31 -12.78
N GLY A 112 -5.46 7.19 -12.69
CA GLY A 112 -4.15 7.15 -12.08
C GLY A 112 -4.23 7.28 -10.55
N ARG A 113 -3.27 6.64 -9.88
CA ARG A 113 -3.22 6.40 -8.43
C ARG A 113 -3.51 7.64 -7.54
N TYR A 114 -3.18 8.84 -8.02
CA TYR A 114 -3.32 10.06 -7.24
C TYR A 114 -4.77 10.56 -7.14
N TRP A 115 -5.48 10.61 -8.27
CA TRP A 115 -6.83 11.19 -8.34
C TRP A 115 -7.87 10.34 -7.60
N THR A 116 -7.77 9.01 -7.64
CA THR A 116 -8.70 8.14 -6.89
C THR A 116 -8.57 8.31 -5.39
N THR A 117 -7.33 8.46 -4.90
CA THR A 117 -7.05 8.74 -3.49
C THR A 117 -7.63 10.08 -3.08
N VAL A 118 -7.39 11.13 -3.87
CA VAL A 118 -7.88 12.49 -3.60
C VAL A 118 -9.41 12.52 -3.56
N ILE A 119 -10.09 11.89 -4.52
CA ILE A 119 -11.55 11.86 -4.58
C ILE A 119 -12.14 11.07 -3.40
N SER A 120 -11.53 9.95 -3.02
CA SER A 120 -11.95 9.19 -1.82
C SER A 120 -11.86 10.05 -0.56
N LEU A 121 -10.79 10.82 -0.39
CA LEU A 121 -10.63 11.74 0.74
C LEU A 121 -11.71 12.83 0.74
N PHE A 122 -12.00 13.43 -0.40
CA PHE A 122 -13.07 14.43 -0.51
C PHE A 122 -14.43 13.85 -0.13
N ILE A 123 -14.76 12.65 -0.62
CA ILE A 123 -16.02 11.97 -0.28
C ILE A 123 -16.12 11.74 1.22
N ILE A 124 -15.07 11.23 1.86
CA ILE A 124 -15.05 10.98 3.31
C ILE A 124 -15.24 12.28 4.11
N ILE A 125 -14.56 13.35 3.72
CA ILE A 125 -14.68 14.66 4.37
C ILE A 125 -16.11 15.20 4.23
N ILE A 126 -16.71 15.14 3.04
CA ILE A 126 -18.07 15.61 2.78
C ILE A 126 -19.09 14.82 3.61
N VAL A 127 -18.97 13.49 3.64
CA VAL A 127 -19.87 12.63 4.44
C VAL A 127 -19.75 12.97 5.92
N SER A 128 -18.53 13.13 6.43
CA SER A 128 -18.27 13.48 7.84
C SER A 128 -18.80 14.87 8.18
N ALA A 129 -18.58 15.86 7.32
CA ALA A 129 -19.06 17.23 7.50
C ALA A 129 -20.60 17.30 7.50
N THR A 130 -21.26 16.56 6.60
CA THR A 130 -22.72 16.52 6.53
C THR A 130 -23.32 15.89 7.78
N LYS A 131 -22.69 14.82 8.32
CA LYS A 131 -23.10 14.19 9.58
C LYS A 131 -22.94 15.11 10.79
N GLN A 132 -21.87 15.91 10.84
CA GLN A 132 -21.66 16.87 11.92
C GLN A 132 -22.69 18.00 11.90
N ILE A 133 -23.01 18.55 10.72
CA ILE A 133 -23.99 19.64 10.57
C ILE A 133 -25.39 19.18 10.97
N SER A 134 -25.79 17.96 10.59
CA SER A 134 -27.10 17.41 10.96
C SER A 134 -27.22 17.05 12.44
N SER A 135 -26.10 16.96 13.17
CA SER A 135 -26.09 16.64 14.61
C SER A 135 -26.13 17.88 15.51
N ASN A 136 -25.87 19.08 14.97
CA ASN A 136 -25.95 20.36 15.68
C ASN A 136 -27.34 20.99 15.53
#